data_AF-A0A7S2F2X4-F1
#
_entry.id   AF-A0A7S2F2X4-F1
#
_cell.length_a   1.000
_cell.length_b   1.000
_cell.length_c   1.000
_cell.angle_alpha   90.00
_cell.angle_beta   90.00
_cell.angle_gamma   90.00
#
_symmetry.space_group_name_H-M   'P 1'
#
loop_
_entity.id
_entity.type
_entity.pdbx_description
1 polymer ?
#
loop_
_entity_poly.entity_id
_entity_poly.type
_entity_poly.pdbx_seq_one_letter_code
_entity_poly.pdbx_strand_id
1 'polypeptide(L)'
;FKCRKGECVPLTRDHKPESPRERKRIEAAGGTVMKFGPCYRVDFSLNLSRTLGDFNYKDPNMAPEDQKISPAGDITVAEIDEHDEFLCIACDGLFELMTWKSVCAYIHERIDRQPLAEIAQGLLEECCSPNVLATCGRGTDNESVIIVKLHAK
;
A
#
# COMPACT_ATOMS: atom_id res chain seq x y z
N PHE A 1 3.29 -4.23 -6.17
CA PHE A 1 2.94 -5.47 -6.90
C PHE A 1 3.94 -5.70 -8.02
N LYS A 2 3.96 -6.89 -8.64
CA LYS A 2 4.65 -7.12 -9.91
C LYS A 2 3.67 -7.27 -11.06
N CYS A 3 4.08 -6.92 -12.26
CA CYS A 3 3.34 -7.22 -13.49
C CYS A 3 3.92 -8.47 -14.13
N ARG A 4 3.05 -9.43 -14.49
CA ARG A 4 3.42 -10.64 -15.22
C ARG A 4 2.46 -10.86 -16.38
N LYS A 5 2.95 -10.77 -17.62
CA LYS A 5 2.12 -10.88 -18.84
C LYS A 5 0.91 -9.93 -18.84
N GLY A 6 1.12 -8.69 -18.42
CA GLY A 6 0.08 -7.66 -18.28
C GLY A 6 -0.79 -7.79 -17.02
N GLU A 7 -0.66 -8.86 -16.25
CA GLU A 7 -1.48 -9.11 -15.06
C GLU A 7 -0.83 -8.58 -13.78
N CYS A 8 -1.64 -7.97 -12.92
CA CYS A 8 -1.21 -7.49 -11.62
C CYS A 8 -1.11 -8.64 -10.62
N VAL A 9 0.09 -8.93 -10.15
CA VAL A 9 0.36 -9.95 -9.13
C VAL A 9 0.72 -9.26 -7.81
N PRO A 10 -0.18 -9.30 -6.80
CA PRO A 10 0.10 -8.79 -5.46
C PRO A 10 1.35 -9.44 -4.84
N LEU A 11 2.22 -8.62 -4.27
CA LEU A 11 3.40 -9.06 -3.51
C LEU A 11 3.29 -8.73 -2.01
N THR A 12 2.39 -7.81 -1.67
CA THR A 12 2.17 -7.30 -0.32
C THR A 12 0.68 -7.39 0.01
N ARG A 13 0.37 -7.26 1.30
CA ARG A 13 -0.99 -7.10 1.80
C ARG A 13 -0.99 -5.97 2.81
N ASP A 14 -1.95 -5.06 2.70
CA ASP A 14 -2.08 -3.94 3.60
C ASP A 14 -2.33 -4.40 5.05
N HIS A 15 -1.59 -3.83 5.99
CA HIS A 15 -1.76 -4.05 7.42
C HIS A 15 -2.85 -3.16 8.00
N LYS A 16 -4.10 -3.39 7.59
CA LYS A 16 -5.27 -2.66 8.11
C LYS A 16 -5.76 -3.25 9.45
N PRO A 17 -6.15 -2.42 10.44
CA PRO A 17 -6.55 -2.88 11.78
C PRO A 17 -7.64 -3.97 11.80
N GLU A 18 -8.57 -3.95 10.85
CA GLU A 18 -9.67 -4.92 10.71
C GLU A 18 -9.23 -6.27 10.13
N SER A 19 -8.01 -6.38 9.61
CA SER A 19 -7.50 -7.66 9.12
C SER A 19 -7.45 -8.67 10.27
N PRO A 20 -7.98 -9.89 10.12
CA PRO A 20 -8.11 -10.83 11.24
C PRO A 20 -6.81 -11.10 12.01
N ARG A 21 -5.67 -11.18 11.31
CA ARG A 21 -4.34 -11.35 11.91
C ARG A 21 -3.94 -10.15 12.76
N GLU A 22 -4.14 -8.94 12.23
CA GLU A 22 -3.75 -7.69 12.91
C GLU A 22 -4.68 -7.40 14.09
N ARG A 23 -5.99 -7.55 13.89
CA ARG A 23 -7.00 -7.38 14.94
C ARG A 23 -6.74 -8.26 16.16
N LYS A 24 -6.47 -9.54 15.93
CA LYS A 24 -6.16 -10.49 16.99
C LYS A 24 -4.95 -10.07 17.81
N ARG A 25 -3.88 -9.59 17.15
CA ARG A 25 -2.68 -9.08 17.84
C ARG A 25 -2.98 -7.82 18.63
N ILE A 26 -3.67 -6.85 18.02
CA ILE A 26 -4.04 -5.58 18.67
C ILE A 26 -4.85 -5.84 19.95
N GLU A 27 -5.85 -6.71 19.88
CA GLU A 27 -6.71 -7.05 21.02
C GLU A 27 -5.95 -7.85 22.09
N ALA A 28 -5.03 -8.75 21.70
CA ALA A 28 -4.17 -9.47 22.63
C ALA A 28 -3.18 -8.53 23.38
N ALA A 29 -2.74 -7.45 22.74
CA ALA A 29 -1.92 -6.40 23.32
C ALA A 29 -2.74 -5.35 24.11
N GLY A 30 -4.02 -5.64 24.43
CA GLY A 30 -4.90 -4.77 25.21
C GLY A 30 -5.41 -3.54 24.45
N GLY A 31 -5.33 -3.54 23.11
CA GLY A 31 -5.90 -2.49 22.26
C GLY A 31 -7.33 -2.79 21.82
N THR A 32 -7.97 -1.80 21.19
CA THR A 32 -9.29 -1.95 20.59
C THR A 32 -9.27 -1.58 19.12
N VAL A 33 -9.96 -2.37 18.28
CA VAL A 33 -10.20 -2.04 16.87
C VAL A 33 -11.66 -1.66 16.67
N MET A 34 -11.91 -0.41 16.25
CA MET A 34 -13.26 0.09 15.99
C MET A 34 -13.35 0.88 14.70
N LYS A 35 -14.52 0.78 14.05
CA LYS A 35 -14.83 1.56 12.87
C LYS A 35 -15.20 2.99 13.27
N PHE A 36 -14.49 3.98 12.73
CA PHE A 36 -14.78 5.39 12.89
C PHE A 36 -14.83 6.07 11.52
N GLY A 37 -16.02 6.51 11.12
CA GLY A 37 -16.26 6.98 9.75
C GLY A 37 -16.02 5.85 8.73
N PRO A 38 -15.23 6.08 7.66
CA PRO A 38 -15.01 5.09 6.61
C PRO A 38 -14.03 3.97 7.00
N CYS A 39 -13.20 4.15 8.04
CA CYS A 39 -12.05 3.30 8.31
C CYS A 39 -12.08 2.69 9.72
N TYR A 40 -11.38 1.57 9.90
CA TYR A 40 -11.09 1.04 11.24
C TYR A 40 -9.86 1.71 11.83
N ARG A 41 -9.89 1.93 13.15
CA ARG A 41 -8.82 2.56 13.91
C ARG A 41 -8.48 1.77 15.16
N VAL A 42 -7.19 1.77 15.51
CA VAL A 42 -6.64 1.27 16.78
C VAL A 42 -6.78 2.37 17.82
N ASP A 43 -7.41 2.04 18.95
CA ASP A 43 -7.64 2.95 20.08
C ASP A 43 -8.14 4.33 19.64
N PHE A 44 -9.11 4.34 18.71
CA PHE A 44 -9.74 5.55 18.16
C PHE A 44 -8.83 6.48 17.34
N SER A 45 -7.55 6.15 17.16
CA SER A 45 -6.55 7.06 16.61
C SER A 45 -5.99 6.56 15.28
N LEU A 46 -5.15 5.52 15.27
CA LEU A 46 -4.39 5.11 14.09
C LEU A 46 -5.20 4.19 13.17
N ASN A 47 -5.25 4.50 11.87
CA ASN A 47 -5.88 3.65 10.83
C ASN A 47 -4.92 2.61 10.22
N LEU A 48 -3.73 2.46 10.79
CA LEU A 48 -2.70 1.47 10.44
C LEU A 48 -2.46 0.55 11.63
N SER A 49 -2.06 -0.68 11.37
CA SER A 49 -1.71 -1.64 12.43
C SER A 49 -0.21 -1.90 12.55
N ARG A 50 0.60 -1.44 11.59
CA ARG A 50 2.06 -1.61 11.61
C ARG A 50 2.76 -0.36 11.13
N THR A 51 3.73 0.10 11.92
CA THR A 51 4.54 1.28 11.64
C THR A 51 5.90 1.21 12.34
N LEU A 52 6.90 1.85 11.74
CA LEU A 52 8.07 2.31 12.48
C LEU A 52 7.69 3.60 13.23
N GLY A 53 8.25 3.84 14.41
CA GLY A 53 7.84 4.97 15.27
C GLY A 53 6.65 4.61 16.19
N ASP A 54 5.69 5.53 16.38
CA ASP A 54 4.47 5.33 17.19
C ASP A 54 4.71 4.69 18.57
N PHE A 55 5.74 5.15 19.27
CA PHE A 55 6.21 4.54 20.53
C PHE A 55 5.15 4.51 21.65
N ASN A 56 4.16 5.40 21.62
CA ASN A 56 3.05 5.40 22.58
C ASN A 56 2.20 4.11 22.52
N TYR A 57 2.29 3.35 21.42
CA TYR A 57 1.60 2.08 21.23
C TYR A 57 2.50 0.86 21.45
N LYS A 58 3.73 1.07 21.93
CA LYS A 58 4.76 0.04 22.04
C LYS A 58 5.20 -0.14 23.50
N ASP A 59 5.08 -1.35 24.00
CA ASP A 59 5.54 -1.75 25.33
C ASP A 59 6.98 -2.27 25.24
N PRO A 60 7.95 -1.67 25.95
CA PRO A 60 9.35 -2.12 25.92
C PRO A 60 9.55 -3.56 26.44
N ASN A 61 8.58 -4.14 27.14
CA ASN A 61 8.64 -5.50 27.67
C ASN A 61 8.00 -6.55 26.73
N MET A 62 7.47 -6.13 25.59
CA MET A 62 6.80 -7.01 24.62
C MET A 62 7.65 -7.18 23.36
N ALA A 63 7.59 -8.37 22.75
CA ALA A 63 8.28 -8.62 21.49
C ALA A 63 7.75 -7.68 20.39
N PRO A 64 8.59 -7.24 19.44
CA PRO A 64 8.17 -6.36 18.35
C PRO A 64 6.94 -6.86 17.57
N GLU A 65 6.83 -8.16 17.35
CA GLU A 65 5.76 -8.80 16.58
C GLU A 65 4.42 -8.80 17.31
N ASP A 66 4.44 -8.72 18.64
CA ASP A 66 3.26 -8.79 19.50
C ASP A 66 2.71 -7.41 19.88
N GLN A 67 3.47 -6.35 19.60
CA GLN A 67 3.07 -4.96 19.88
C GLN A 67 1.71 -4.61 19.28
N LYS A 68 0.95 -3.76 19.98
CA LYS A 68 -0.33 -3.25 19.47
C LYS A 68 -0.19 -2.66 18.07
N ILE A 69 0.78 -1.76 17.90
CA ILE A 69 1.27 -1.30 16.60
C ILE A 69 2.66 -1.89 16.38
N SER A 70 2.77 -2.88 15.49
CA SER A 70 3.99 -3.65 15.31
C SER A 70 4.96 -2.98 14.32
N PRO A 71 6.27 -2.89 14.62
CA PRO A 71 7.28 -2.52 13.63
C PRO A 71 7.70 -3.71 12.73
N ALA A 72 7.22 -4.93 12.98
CA ALA A 72 7.64 -6.10 12.24
C ALA A 72 7.05 -6.10 10.82
N GLY A 73 7.92 -6.06 9.81
CA GLY A 73 7.53 -6.16 8.41
C GLY A 73 7.19 -7.59 8.01
N ASP A 74 6.26 -7.75 7.06
CA ASP A 74 6.07 -9.03 6.38
C ASP A 74 7.08 -9.14 5.23
N ILE A 75 7.68 -10.32 5.07
CA ILE A 75 8.63 -10.61 3.99
C ILE A 75 7.99 -11.61 3.03
N THR A 76 7.81 -11.20 1.78
CA THR A 76 7.40 -12.07 0.67
C THR A 76 8.60 -12.26 -0.24
N VAL A 77 8.98 -13.51 -0.50
CA VAL A 77 9.99 -13.85 -1.52
C VAL A 77 9.26 -14.31 -2.76
N ALA A 78 9.56 -13.69 -3.90
CA ALA A 78 8.98 -14.05 -5.19
C ALA A 78 10.11 -14.16 -6.22
N GLU A 79 10.11 -15.26 -6.97
CA GLU A 79 11.01 -15.43 -8.11
C GLU A 79 10.60 -14.49 -9.25
N ILE A 80 11.62 -13.97 -9.94
CA ILE A 80 11.49 -13.17 -11.15
C ILE A 80 11.89 -14.05 -12.34
N ASP A 81 11.01 -14.15 -13.34
CA ASP A 81 11.29 -14.87 -14.59
C ASP A 81 11.05 -13.98 -15.82
N GLU A 82 11.22 -14.54 -17.02
CA GLU A 82 11.12 -13.82 -18.29
C GLU A 82 9.76 -13.23 -18.62
N HIS A 83 8.74 -13.58 -17.84
CA HIS A 83 7.39 -13.07 -18.01
C HIS A 83 7.08 -11.90 -17.07
N ASP A 84 7.96 -11.57 -16.13
CA ASP A 84 7.80 -10.43 -15.24
C ASP A 84 8.34 -9.16 -15.90
N GLU A 85 7.49 -8.14 -16.00
CA GLU A 85 7.78 -6.95 -16.81
C GLU A 85 8.26 -5.76 -15.96
N PHE A 86 7.63 -5.56 -14.80
CA PHE A 86 7.98 -4.46 -13.90
C PHE A 86 7.49 -4.70 -12.47
N LEU A 87 8.08 -3.94 -11.54
CA LEU A 87 7.58 -3.75 -10.19
C LEU A 87 6.99 -2.34 -10.04
N CYS A 88 5.88 -2.23 -9.35
CA CYS A 88 5.28 -0.95 -8.94
C CYS A 88 5.19 -0.91 -7.42
N ILE A 89 5.76 0.15 -6.84
CA ILE A 89 5.76 0.45 -5.40
C ILE A 89 5.13 1.82 -5.24
N ALA A 90 4.09 1.96 -4.43
CA ALA A 90 3.41 3.23 -4.21
C ALA A 90 2.82 3.31 -2.80
N CYS A 91 2.56 4.54 -2.34
CA CYS A 91 1.77 4.77 -1.12
C CYS A 91 0.27 4.56 -1.38
N ASP A 92 -0.53 4.55 -0.31
CA ASP A 92 -1.99 4.40 -0.38
C ASP A 92 -2.70 5.58 -1.03
N GLY A 93 -2.09 6.78 -1.02
CA GLY A 93 -2.57 7.94 -1.77
C GLY A 93 -2.89 7.61 -3.24
N LEU A 94 -2.01 6.87 -3.93
CA LEU A 94 -2.23 6.42 -5.31
C LEU A 94 -3.49 5.54 -5.44
N PHE A 95 -3.81 4.80 -4.39
CA PHE A 95 -4.87 3.79 -4.39
C PHE A 95 -6.19 4.30 -3.79
N GLU A 96 -6.31 5.60 -3.49
CA GLU A 96 -7.60 6.20 -3.12
C GLU A 96 -8.57 6.28 -4.30
N LEU A 97 -8.03 6.54 -5.49
CA LEU A 97 -8.79 6.66 -6.74
C LEU A 97 -8.46 5.57 -7.77
N MET A 98 -7.28 4.94 -7.68
CA MET A 98 -6.88 3.89 -8.61
C MET A 98 -6.83 2.51 -7.94
N THR A 99 -7.12 1.46 -8.70
CA THR A 99 -6.93 0.07 -8.24
C THR A 99 -5.56 -0.43 -8.66
N TRP A 100 -5.04 -1.47 -7.99
CA TRP A 100 -3.78 -2.10 -8.40
C TRP A 100 -3.82 -2.59 -9.84
N LYS A 101 -4.98 -3.11 -10.29
CA LYS A 101 -5.19 -3.57 -11.66
C LYS A 101 -5.16 -2.42 -12.67
N SER A 102 -5.81 -1.29 -12.37
CA SER A 102 -5.82 -0.14 -13.27
C SER A 102 -4.44 0.50 -13.39
N VAL A 103 -3.70 0.62 -12.28
CA VAL A 103 -2.30 1.10 -12.31
C VAL A 103 -1.41 0.14 -13.11
N CYS A 104 -1.57 -1.18 -12.92
CA CYS A 104 -0.82 -2.18 -13.67
C CYS A 104 -1.06 -2.08 -15.18
N ALA A 105 -2.34 -2.01 -15.59
CA ALA A 105 -2.71 -1.86 -16.99
C ALA A 105 -2.15 -0.55 -17.59
N TYR A 106 -2.27 0.56 -16.86
CA TYR A 106 -1.75 1.86 -17.28
C TYR A 106 -0.24 1.80 -17.59
N ILE A 107 0.55 1.22 -16.69
CA ILE A 107 2.00 1.07 -16.85
C ILE A 107 2.31 0.10 -17.99
N HIS A 108 1.67 -1.07 -18.02
CA HIS A 108 1.90 -2.11 -19.03
C HIS A 108 1.72 -1.58 -20.46
N GLU A 109 0.68 -0.78 -20.71
CA GLU A 109 0.42 -0.19 -22.03
C GLU A 109 1.50 0.81 -22.50
N ARG A 110 2.29 1.36 -21.57
CA ARG A 110 3.20 2.51 -21.80
C ARG A 110 4.68 2.18 -21.61
N ILE A 111 5.02 1.13 -20.85
CA ILE A 111 6.38 0.85 -20.38
C ILE A 111 7.43 0.64 -21.48
N ASP A 112 7.00 0.25 -22.68
CA ASP A 112 7.88 0.09 -23.85
C ASP A 112 7.84 1.28 -24.82
N ARG A 113 6.99 2.27 -24.55
CA ARG A 113 6.70 3.38 -25.47
C ARG A 113 7.08 4.74 -24.90
N GLN A 114 7.24 4.84 -23.57
CA GLN A 114 7.45 6.11 -22.87
C GLN A 114 8.57 5.98 -21.81
N PRO A 115 9.29 7.06 -21.50
CA PRO A 115 10.19 7.10 -20.35
C PRO A 115 9.45 6.84 -19.03
N LEU A 116 10.06 6.08 -18.11
CA LEU A 116 9.44 5.73 -16.83
C LEU A 116 9.02 6.95 -16.00
N ALA A 117 9.78 8.04 -16.08
CA ALA A 117 9.47 9.29 -15.39
C ALA A 117 8.15 9.92 -15.88
N GLU A 118 7.89 9.87 -17.20
CA GLU A 118 6.64 10.38 -17.78
C GLU A 118 5.46 9.49 -17.40
N ILE A 119 5.64 8.17 -17.37
CA ILE A 119 4.60 7.22 -16.93
C ILE A 119 4.27 7.47 -15.45
N ALA A 120 5.28 7.64 -14.60
CA ALA A 120 5.10 7.94 -13.19
C ALA A 120 4.39 9.27 -12.97
N GLN A 121 4.79 10.33 -13.68
CA GLN A 121 4.13 11.63 -13.61
C GLN A 121 2.66 11.53 -14.04
N GLY A 122 2.38 10.86 -15.17
CA GLY A 122 1.01 10.69 -15.66
C GLY A 122 0.10 9.91 -14.70
N LEU A 123 0.64 8.92 -13.99
CA LEU A 123 -0.10 8.21 -12.92
C LEU A 123 -0.48 9.15 -11.78
N LEU A 124 0.45 9.98 -11.32
CA LEU A 124 0.21 10.93 -10.23
C LEU A 124 -0.80 12.01 -10.67
N GLU A 125 -0.71 12.48 -11.91
CA GLU A 125 -1.69 13.42 -12.47
C GLU A 125 -3.10 12.82 -12.57
N GLU A 126 -3.22 11.54 -12.94
CA GLU A 126 -4.52 10.85 -13.02
C GLU A 126 -5.10 10.51 -11.65
N CYS A 127 -4.25 10.28 -10.64
CA CYS A 127 -4.68 10.05 -9.26
C CYS A 127 -5.05 11.34 -8.53
N CYS A 128 -4.43 12.46 -8.89
CA CYS A 128 -4.71 13.73 -8.25
C CYS A 128 -6.18 14.15 -8.49
N SER A 129 -6.85 14.53 -7.41
CA SER A 129 -8.27 14.91 -7.45
C SER A 129 -8.52 16.10 -8.38
N PRO A 130 -9.27 15.95 -9.50
CA PRO A 130 -9.59 17.08 -10.36
C PRO A 130 -10.59 18.04 -9.70
N ASN A 131 -11.39 17.53 -8.76
CA ASN A 131 -12.34 18.31 -7.97
C ASN A 131 -12.66 17.57 -6.66
N VAL A 132 -12.25 18.17 -5.54
CA VAL A 132 -12.37 17.59 -4.19
C VAL A 132 -13.82 17.27 -3.80
N LEU A 133 -14.79 18.05 -4.28
CA LEU A 133 -16.22 17.78 -4.03
C LEU A 133 -16.69 16.56 -4.83
N ALA A 134 -16.21 16.40 -6.06
CA ALA A 134 -16.59 15.28 -6.93
C ALA A 134 -15.98 13.95 -6.48
N THR A 135 -14.76 13.99 -5.91
CA THR A 135 -14.05 12.79 -5.43
C THR A 135 -14.38 12.43 -3.98
N CYS A 136 -15.20 13.25 -3.31
CA CYS A 136 -15.48 13.17 -1.87
C CYS A 136 -14.21 13.25 -1.01
N GLY A 137 -13.26 14.10 -1.40
CA GLY A 137 -12.01 14.30 -0.68
C GLY A 137 -10.92 13.24 -0.92
N ARG A 138 -11.11 12.33 -1.89
CA ARG A 138 -10.07 11.36 -2.31
C ARG A 138 -9.17 11.97 -3.37
N GLY A 139 -7.92 11.50 -3.44
CA GLY A 139 -6.89 12.04 -4.34
C GLY A 139 -6.33 13.37 -3.83
N THR A 140 -6.31 13.54 -2.50
CA THR A 140 -5.76 14.74 -1.83
C THR A 140 -4.62 14.43 -0.87
N ASP A 141 -4.25 13.16 -0.74
CA ASP A 141 -3.13 12.72 0.09
C ASP A 141 -1.79 13.01 -0.59
N ASN A 142 -0.69 12.76 0.11
CA ASN A 142 0.62 12.67 -0.51
C ASN A 142 0.70 11.43 -1.39
N GLU A 143 1.18 11.62 -2.61
CA GLU A 143 1.26 10.56 -3.61
C GLU A 143 2.72 10.30 -3.97
N SER A 144 3.08 9.03 -4.12
CA SER A 144 4.43 8.60 -4.47
C SER A 144 4.37 7.26 -5.17
N VAL A 145 5.11 7.14 -6.27
CA VAL A 145 5.21 5.91 -7.06
C VAL A 145 6.64 5.69 -7.53
N ILE A 146 7.09 4.44 -7.49
CA ILE A 146 8.35 3.96 -8.04
C ILE A 146 8.02 2.84 -9.01
N ILE A 147 8.49 2.97 -10.24
CA ILE A 147 8.36 1.97 -11.30
C ILE A 147 9.76 1.42 -11.58
N VAL A 148 9.92 0.10 -11.46
CA VAL A 148 11.16 -0.60 -11.79
C VAL A 148 10.90 -1.51 -12.97
N LYS A 149 11.42 -1.15 -14.15
CA LYS A 149 11.37 -2.02 -15.33
C LYS A 149 12.31 -3.20 -15.13
N LEU A 150 11.80 -4.41 -15.30
CA LEU A 150 12.59 -5.63 -15.21
C LEU A 150 13.12 -5.94 -16.60
N HIS A 151 14.44 -6.14 -16.69
CA HIS A 151 15.07 -6.69 -17.88
C HIS A 151 15.31 -8.15 -17.60
N ALA A 152 14.35 -9.00 -17.96
CA ALA A 152 14.61 -10.43 -17.94
C ALA A 152 15.74 -10.75 -18.94
N LYS A 153 16.69 -11.57 -18.48
CA LYS A 153 17.79 -12.09 -19.30
C LYS A 153 17.32 -13.28 -20.11
#